data_AF-A0A1Y6BRX4-F1
#
_entry.id   AF-A0A1Y6BRX4-F1
#
_cell.length_a   1.000
_cell.length_b   1.000
_cell.length_c   1.000
_cell.angle_alpha   90.00
_cell.angle_beta   90.00
_cell.angle_gamma   90.00
#
_symmetry.space_group_name_H-M   'P 1'
#
loop_
_entity.id
_entity.type
_entity.pdbx_description
1 polymer ?
#
loop_
_entity_poly.entity_id
_entity_poly.type
_entity_poly.pdbx_seq_one_letter_code
_entity_poly.pdbx_strand_id
1 'polypeptide(L)'
;MDHHDLLHELPEHRATIHALKTGNSHFARLFEKYHELDRTVRNAEERIPATSEEHEEQLKRERLALKDELYAMILEAEGKPAQA
;
A
#
# COMPACT_ATOMS: atom_id res chain seq x y z
N MET A 1 -17.83 -0.18 -1.01
CA MET A 1 -16.48 0.22 -1.44
C MET A 1 -15.54 -0.34 -0.39
N ASP A 2 -15.20 -1.61 -0.53
CA ASP A 2 -14.34 -2.31 0.42
C ASP A 2 -13.01 -1.56 0.50
N HIS A 3 -12.78 -0.95 1.67
CA HIS A 3 -11.55 -0.25 2.02
C HIS A 3 -10.50 -1.31 2.33
N HIS A 4 -9.81 -1.81 1.29
CA HIS A 4 -8.51 -2.50 1.42
C HIS A 4 -7.44 -1.46 1.71
N ASP A 5 -7.64 -0.75 2.81
CA ASP A 5 -6.78 0.32 3.23
C ASP A 5 -5.79 -0.27 4.24
N LEU A 6 -4.53 0.12 4.16
CA LEU A 6 -3.47 -0.34 5.06
C LEU A 6 -3.89 -0.17 6.54
N LEU A 7 -4.71 0.84 6.82
CA LEU A 7 -5.31 1.11 8.14
C LEU A 7 -6.23 -0.01 8.67
N HIS A 8 -6.76 -0.86 7.80
CA HIS A 8 -7.62 -1.99 8.15
C HIS A 8 -6.81 -3.28 8.31
N GLU A 9 -5.75 -3.44 7.51
CA GLU A 9 -4.80 -4.55 7.64
C GLU A 9 -3.91 -4.41 8.88
N LEU A 10 -3.61 -3.18 9.29
CA LEU A 10 -2.74 -2.85 10.43
C LEU A 10 -3.46 -1.95 11.45
N PRO A 11 -4.49 -2.45 12.15
CA PRO A 11 -5.24 -1.64 13.12
C PRO A 11 -4.39 -1.19 14.30
N GLU A 12 -3.36 -1.96 14.67
CA GLU A 12 -2.42 -1.62 15.76
C GLU A 12 -1.55 -0.40 15.42
N HIS A 13 -1.22 -0.20 14.14
CA HIS A 13 -0.35 0.88 13.67
C HIS A 13 -1.12 2.09 13.15
N ARG A 14 -2.46 2.12 13.26
CA ARG A 14 -3.31 3.21 12.73
C ARG A 14 -2.84 4.61 13.15
N ALA A 15 -2.46 4.76 14.41
CA ALA A 15 -1.98 6.04 14.94
C ALA A 15 -0.69 6.50 14.25
N THR A 16 0.28 5.58 14.12
CA THR A 16 1.55 5.79 13.42
C THR A 16 1.33 6.09 11.94
N ILE A 17 0.47 5.32 11.26
CA ILE A 17 0.12 5.54 9.85
C ILE A 17 -0.47 6.94 9.66
N HIS A 18 -1.37 7.38 10.54
CA HIS A 18 -1.96 8.72 10.45
C HIS A 18 -0.91 9.82 10.68
N ALA A 19 -0.01 9.64 11.66
CA ALA A 19 1.09 10.57 11.90
C ALA A 19 2.04 10.64 10.69
N LEU A 20 2.42 9.49 10.12
CA LEU A 20 3.26 9.42 8.92
C LEU A 20 2.57 10.02 7.70
N LYS A 21 1.28 9.77 7.49
CA LYS A 21 0.54 10.34 6.36
C LYS A 21 0.51 11.88 6.39
N THR A 22 0.47 12.48 7.58
CA THR A 22 0.40 13.93 7.74
C THR A 22 1.77 14.60 7.85
N GLY A 23 2.76 13.90 8.42
CA GLY A 23 4.11 14.42 8.68
C GLY A 23 5.19 13.94 7.71
N ASN A 24 4.94 12.89 6.94
CA ASN A 24 5.90 12.28 6.02
C ASN A 24 5.33 12.21 4.59
N SER A 25 5.75 13.15 3.75
CA SER A 25 5.33 13.24 2.34
C SER A 25 5.70 12.01 1.51
N HIS A 26 6.75 11.27 1.91
CA HIS A 26 7.12 10.03 1.23
C HIS A 26 6.10 8.93 1.51
N PHE A 27 5.73 8.75 2.78
CA PHE A 27 4.68 7.82 3.19
C PHE A 27 3.34 8.14 2.53
N ALA A 28 2.96 9.42 2.50
CA ALA A 28 1.73 9.86 1.84
C ALA A 28 1.68 9.44 0.36
N ARG A 29 2.77 9.65 -0.40
CA ARG A 29 2.86 9.24 -1.80
C ARG A 29 2.75 7.72 -1.99
N LEU A 30 3.40 6.93 -1.13
CA LEU A 30 3.35 5.47 -1.23
C LEU A 30 1.96 4.94 -0.90
N PHE A 31 1.33 5.52 0.10
CA PHE A 31 -0.03 5.18 0.49
C PHE A 31 -1.03 5.51 -0.64
N GLU A 32 -0.90 6.69 -1.27
CA GLU A 32 -1.67 7.04 -2.46
C GLU A 32 -1.43 6.04 -3.59
N LYS A 33 -0.16 5.69 -3.87
CA LYS A 33 0.18 4.72 -4.91
C LYS A 33 -0.42 3.34 -4.65
N TYR A 34 -0.41 2.86 -3.39
CA TYR A 34 -1.05 1.60 -3.01
C TYR A 34 -2.56 1.65 -3.27
N HIS A 35 -3.20 2.76 -2.91
CA HIS A 35 -4.63 2.95 -3.11
C HIS A 35 -5.01 3.07 -4.60
N GLU A 36 -4.17 3.70 -5.42
CA GLU A 36 -4.34 3.73 -6.88
C GLU A 36 -4.16 2.33 -7.49
N LEU A 37 -3.20 1.56 -6.98
CA LEU A 37 -2.93 0.21 -7.44
C LEU A 37 -4.08 -0.74 -7.11
N ASP A 38 -4.63 -0.71 -5.90
CA ASP A 38 -5.80 -1.50 -5.50
C ASP A 38 -7.00 -1.18 -6.40
N ARG A 39 -7.23 0.11 -6.66
CA ARG A 39 -8.24 0.54 -7.62
C ARG A 39 -7.96 0.01 -9.02
N THR A 40 -6.70 0.02 -9.47
CA THR A 40 -6.30 -0.49 -10.78
C THR A 40 -6.52 -1.99 -10.88
N VAL A 41 -6.18 -2.76 -9.85
CA VAL A 41 -6.44 -4.20 -9.75
C VAL A 41 -7.94 -4.47 -9.82
N ARG A 42 -8.77 -3.79 -9.02
CA ARG A 42 -10.24 -3.93 -9.10
C ARG A 42 -10.77 -3.57 -10.50
N ASN A 43 -10.25 -2.51 -11.13
CA ASN A 43 -10.65 -2.15 -12.51
C ASN A 43 -10.20 -3.19 -13.54
N ALA A 44 -9.02 -3.80 -13.35
CA ALA A 44 -8.55 -4.91 -14.18
C ALA A 44 -9.47 -6.14 -14.02
N GLU A 45 -9.89 -6.45 -12.79
CA GLU A 45 -10.86 -7.52 -12.49
C GLU A 45 -12.26 -7.23 -13.08
N GLU A 46 -12.69 -5.97 -13.11
CA GLU A 46 -14.02 -5.54 -13.61
C GLU A 46 -14.14 -5.43 -15.14
N ARG A 47 -13.19 -5.95 -15.92
CA ARG A 47 -13.18 -6.05 -17.41
C ARG A 47 -12.74 -4.81 -18.18
N ILE A 48 -11.57 -4.24 -17.86
CA ILE A 48 -10.85 -3.45 -18.86
C ILE A 48 -10.02 -4.41 -19.73
N PRO A 49 -10.30 -4.55 -21.04
CA PRO A 49 -9.64 -5.52 -21.94
C PRO A 49 -8.16 -5.21 -22.25
N ALA A 50 -7.49 -4.40 -21.43
CA ALA A 50 -6.13 -3.91 -21.64
C ALA A 50 -5.13 -4.33 -20.55
N THR A 51 -5.55 -5.13 -19.56
CA THR A 51 -4.61 -5.71 -18.60
C THR A 51 -4.09 -7.03 -19.17
N SER A 52 -3.01 -6.97 -19.95
CA SER A 52 -2.23 -8.17 -20.30
C SER A 52 -1.78 -8.88 -19.02
N GLU A 53 -1.63 -10.21 -19.07
CA GLU A 53 -1.15 -11.02 -17.92
C GLU A 53 0.12 -10.43 -17.27
N GLU A 54 1.03 -9.88 -18.09
CA GLU A 54 2.23 -9.17 -17.64
C GLU A 54 1.93 -7.97 -16.74
N HIS A 55 0.88 -7.21 -17.08
CA HIS A 55 0.46 -6.04 -16.32
C HIS A 55 -0.17 -6.46 -14.99
N GLU A 56 -0.96 -7.54 -14.98
CA GLU A 56 -1.53 -8.07 -13.73
C GLU A 56 -0.44 -8.62 -12.78
N GLU A 57 0.57 -9.29 -13.32
CA GLU A 57 1.75 -9.70 -12.56
C GLU A 57 2.53 -8.51 -12.01
N GLN A 58 2.72 -7.46 -12.82
CA GLN A 58 3.37 -6.23 -12.41
C GLN A 58 2.61 -5.56 -11.25
N LEU A 59 1.28 -5.44 -11.36
CA LEU A 59 0.42 -4.88 -10.32
C LEU A 59 0.53 -5.70 -9.01
N LYS A 60 0.55 -7.04 -9.07
CA LYS A 60 0.74 -7.89 -7.88
C LYS A 60 2.10 -7.64 -7.22
N ARG A 61 3.17 -7.55 -8.00
CA ARG A 61 4.53 -7.27 -7.49
C ARG A 61 4.62 -5.88 -6.87
N GLU A 62 4.09 -4.86 -7.53
CA GLU A 62 4.06 -3.50 -7.00
C GLU A 62 3.23 -3.42 -5.71
N ARG A 63 2.12 -4.15 -5.62
CA ARG A 63 1.29 -4.17 -4.41
C ARG A 63 2.06 -4.71 -3.23
N LEU A 64 2.80 -5.81 -3.45
CA LEU A 64 3.62 -6.41 -2.41
C LEU A 64 4.77 -5.48 -2.00
N ALA A 65 5.47 -4.89 -2.97
CA ALA A 65 6.57 -3.97 -2.70
C ALA A 65 6.12 -2.72 -1.94
N LEU A 66 4.99 -2.12 -2.33
CA LEU A 66 4.42 -0.96 -1.64
C LEU A 66 3.99 -1.30 -0.21
N LYS A 67 3.38 -2.48 -0.02
CA LYS A 67 3.01 -2.93 1.32
C LYS A 67 4.23 -3.12 2.22
N ASP A 68 5.29 -3.73 1.69
CA ASP A 68 6.54 -3.95 2.41
C ASP A 68 7.21 -2.63 2.80
N GLU A 69 7.28 -1.68 1.86
CA GLU A 69 7.87 -0.36 2.08
C GLU A 69 7.05 0.48 3.08
N LEU A 70 5.72 0.46 2.98
CA LEU A 70 4.83 1.10 3.96
C LEU A 70 5.01 0.49 5.35
N TYR A 71 5.12 -0.83 5.44
CA TYR A 71 5.31 -1.54 6.70
C TYR A 71 6.69 -1.25 7.32
N ALA A 72 7.74 -1.22 6.51
CA ALA A 72 9.08 -0.83 6.95
C ALA A 72 9.07 0.57 7.56
N MET A 73 8.45 1.56 6.89
CA MET A 73 8.35 2.93 7.41
C MET A 73 7.58 3.03 8.73
N ILE A 74 6.52 2.22 8.88
CA ILE A 74 5.76 2.15 10.12
C ILE A 74 6.66 1.62 11.24
N LEU A 75 7.37 0.51 11.01
CA LEU A 75 8.28 -0.06 12.01
C LEU A 75 9.40 0.91 12.38
N GLU A 76 10.01 1.57 11.39
CA GLU A 76 11.03 2.59 11.61
C GLU A 76 10.51 3.75 12.45
N ALA A 77 9.29 4.22 12.17
CA ALA A 77 8.64 5.28 12.94
C ALA A 77 8.28 4.86 14.37
N GLU A 78 7.95 3.58 14.58
CA GLU A 78 7.75 2.99 15.90
C GLU A 78 9.07 2.68 16.64
N GLY A 79 10.22 2.85 15.99
CA GLY A 79 11.52 2.48 16.54
C GLY A 79 11.70 0.97 16.71
N LYS A 80 10.85 0.16 16.05
CA LYS A 80 11.00 -1.29 16.00
C LYS A 80 11.98 -1.59 14.83
N PRO A 81 13.10 -2.28 15.07
CA PRO A 81 13.98 -2.64 13.97
C PRO A 81 13.18 -3.51 12.99
N ALA A 82 13.11 -3.08 11.73
CA ALA A 82 12.67 -3.94 10.63
C ALA A 82 13.52 -5.21 10.70
N GLN A 83 12.89 -6.34 11.02
CA GLN A 83 13.61 -7.55 11.42
C GLN A 83 14.60 -7.95 10.33
N ALA A 84 15.86 -8.11 10.74
CA ALA A 84 17.00 -8.48 9.90
C ALA A 84 16.94 -9.94 9.43
#